data_AF-A0A923WHH6-F1
#
_entry.id   AF-A0A923WHH6-F1
#
_cell.length_a   1.000
_cell.length_b   1.000
_cell.length_c   1.000
_cell.angle_alpha   90.00
_cell.angle_beta   90.00
_cell.angle_gamma   90.00
#
_symmetry.space_group_name_H-M   'P 1'
#
loop_
_entity.id
_entity.type
_entity.pdbx_description
1 polymer ?
#
loop_
_entity_poly.entity_id
_entity_poly.type
_entity_poly.pdbx_seq_one_letter_code
_entity_poly.pdbx_strand_id
1 'polypeptide(L)' 'MSAHSQYDILFQEQLRQLNPAQKKAVETTEGPVLVIAGPGTGKTQILSARIGNILASPDLQVQPHNILCLTFT' A
#
# COMPACT_ATOMS: atom_id res chain seq x y z
N MET A 1 16.37 6.49 -18.72
CA MET A 1 15.71 5.93 -17.53
C MET A 1 14.75 4.85 -18.00
N SER A 2 14.82 3.63 -17.47
CA SER A 2 13.87 2.57 -17.83
C SER A 2 12.49 2.87 -17.23
N ALA A 3 11.41 2.38 -17.86
CA ALA A 3 10.03 2.64 -17.40
C ALA A 3 9.79 2.21 -15.94
N HIS A 4 10.45 1.14 -15.48
CA HIS A 4 10.41 0.69 -14.08
C HIS A 4 10.79 1.80 -13.10
N SER A 5 11.89 2.51 -13.37
CA SER A 5 12.38 3.60 -12.51
C SER A 5 11.38 4.76 -12.38
N GLN A 6 10.52 4.99 -13.37
CA GLN A 6 9.51 6.05 -13.30
C GLN A 6 8.34 5.68 -12.38
N TYR A 7 7.86 4.45 -12.44
CA TYR A 7 6.77 3.99 -11.58
C TYR A 7 7.16 3.95 -10.10
N ASP A 8 8.42 3.59 -9.82
CA ASP A 8 8.94 3.61 -8.46
C ASP A 8 8.92 5.02 -7.87
N ILE A 9 9.33 6.03 -8.66
CA ILE A 9 9.30 7.44 -8.24
C ILE A 9 7.88 7.89 -7.95
N LEU A 10 6.94 7.63 -8.87
CA LEU A 10 5.53 7.99 -8.69
C LEU A 10 4.93 7.32 -7.46
N PHE A 11 5.25 6.04 -7.23
CA PHE A 11 4.79 5.31 -6.06
C PHE A 11 5.31 5.94 -4.76
N GLN A 12 6.60 6.30 -4.70
CA GLN A 12 7.18 6.98 -3.54
C GLN A 12 6.54 8.35 -3.28
N GLU A 13 6.22 9.12 -4.33
CA GLU A 13 5.47 10.37 -4.20
C GLU A 13 4.07 10.15 -3.60
N GLN A 14 3.36 9.10 -4.03
CA GLN A 14 2.05 8.76 -3.47
C GLN A 14 2.14 8.39 -1.99
N LEU A 15 3.14 7.60 -1.59
CA LEU A 15 3.34 7.25 -0.18
C LEU A 15 3.61 8.47 0.71
N ARG A 16 4.30 9.50 0.18
CA ARG A 16 4.56 10.75 0.91
C ARG A 16 3.31 11.60 1.16
N GLN A 17 2.26 11.42 0.36
CA GLN A 17 1.00 12.17 0.50
C GLN A 17 0.05 11.55 1.54
N LEU A 18 0.35 10.36 2.05
CA LEU A 18 -0.47 9.71 3.08
C LEU A 18 -0.42 10.48 4.39
N ASN A 19 -1.57 10.64 5.04
CA ASN A 19 -1.60 11.16 6.40
C ASN A 19 -1.01 10.13 7.39
N PRO A 20 -0.70 10.52 8.65
CA PRO A 20 -0.05 9.62 9.60
C PRO A 20 -0.81 8.32 9.88
N ALA A 21 -2.15 8.36 9.92
CA ALA A 21 -2.97 7.18 10.16
C ALA A 21 -2.99 6.22 8.96
N GLN A 22 -3.09 6.75 7.74
CA GLN A 22 -2.99 5.98 6.50
C GLN A 22 -1.60 5.35 6.36
N LYS A 23 -0.55 6.13 6.63
CA LYS A 23 0.83 5.66 6.59
C LYS A 23 1.04 4.49 7.57
N LYS A 24 0.57 4.63 8.82
CA LYS A 24 0.61 3.53 9.80
C LYS A 24 -0.11 2.28 9.29
N ALA A 25 -1.27 2.41 8.65
CA ALA A 25 -2.00 1.27 8.10
C ALA A 25 -1.25 0.58 6.93
N VAL A 26 -0.53 1.35 6.12
CA VAL A 26 0.26 0.86 4.99
C VAL A 26 1.57 0.19 5.44
N GLU A 27 2.24 0.76 6.44
CA GLU A 27 3.53 0.27 6.95
C GLU A 27 3.39 -0.91 7.92
N THR A 28 2.22 -1.11 8.54
CA THR A 28 1.98 -2.28 9.39
C THR A 28 1.67 -3.50 8.51
N THR A 29 2.69 -4.28 8.16
CA THR A 29 2.56 -5.45 7.27
C THR A 29 2.34 -6.75 8.03
N GLU A 30 2.94 -6.89 9.22
CA GLU A 30 2.86 -8.09 10.02
C GLU A 30 1.63 -8.13 10.93
N GLY A 31 1.03 -9.31 11.04
CA GLY A 31 -0.13 -9.55 11.89
C GLY A 31 -1.45 -8.94 11.39
N PRO A 32 -2.55 -9.19 12.11
CA PRO A 32 -3.86 -8.67 11.74
C PRO A 32 -3.96 -7.16 12.00
N VAL A 33 -4.51 -6.42 11.03
CA VAL A 33 -4.73 -4.97 11.12
C VAL A 33 -6.19 -4.64 10.79
N LEU A 34 -6.85 -3.86 11.65
CA LEU A 34 -8.19 -3.30 11.42
C LEU A 34 -8.09 -1.79 11.20
N VAL A 35 -8.61 -1.31 10.07
CA VAL A 35 -8.68 0.12 9.74
C VAL A 35 -10.14 0.56 9.79
N ILE A 36 -10.44 1.50 10.67
CA ILE A 36 -11.76 2.16 10.72
C ILE A 36 -11.71 3.39 9.81
N ALA A 37 -12.40 3.34 8.68
CA ALA A 37 -12.34 4.36 7.64
C ALA A 37 -13.72 4.89 7.28
N GLY A 38 -13.89 6.22 7.36
CA GLY A 38 -15.11 6.90 6.99
C GLY A 38 -15.34 7.00 5.47
N PRO A 39 -16.47 7.55 5.03
CA PRO A 39 -16.67 7.96 3.63
C PRO A 39 -15.57 8.96 3.18
N GLY A 40 -15.09 8.84 1.95
CA GLY A 40 -14.11 9.77 1.37
C GLY A 40 -12.67 9.70 1.91
N THR A 41 -12.35 8.83 2.88
CA THR A 41 -11.03 8.82 3.53
C THR A 41 -9.94 8.03 2.78
N GLY A 42 -10.13 7.74 1.49
CA GLY A 42 -9.13 7.05 0.66
C GLY A 42 -8.98 5.54 0.94
N LYS A 43 -10.05 4.83 1.31
CA LYS A 43 -10.02 3.36 1.58
C LYS A 43 -9.27 2.56 0.51
N THR A 44 -9.62 2.77 -0.75
CA THR A 44 -8.99 2.09 -1.89
C THR A 44 -7.51 2.48 -2.02
N GLN A 45 -7.17 3.75 -1.80
CA GLN A 45 -5.79 4.22 -1.83
C GLN A 45 -4.94 3.54 -0.75
N ILE A 46 -5.48 3.37 0.46
CA ILE A 46 -4.81 2.66 1.56
C ILE A 46 -4.55 1.20 1.16
N LEU A 47 -5.57 0.50 0.62
CA LEU A 47 -5.42 -0.91 0.20
C LEU A 47 -4.35 -1.06 -0.89
N SER A 48 -4.41 -0.24 -1.94
CA SER A 48 -3.44 -0.27 -3.04
C SER A 48 -2.02 0.09 -2.57
N ALA A 49 -1.89 1.13 -1.73
CA ALA A 49 -0.60 1.55 -1.19
C ALA A 49 0.00 0.47 -0.27
N ARG A 50 -0.81 -0.23 0.53
CA ARG A 50 -0.36 -1.34 1.38
C ARG A 50 0.16 -2.50 0.56
N ILE A 51 -0.54 -2.90 -0.50
CA ILE A 51 -0.08 -3.93 -1.43
C ILE A 51 1.24 -3.53 -2.08
N GLY A 52 1.32 -2.30 -2.60
CA GLY A 52 2.56 -1.77 -3.19
C GLY A 52 3.72 -1.75 -2.19
N ASN A 53 3.45 -1.36 -0.93
CA ASN A 53 4.46 -1.32 0.11
C ASN A 53 4.99 -2.72 0.44
N ILE A 54 4.12 -3.73 0.52
CA ILE A 54 4.52 -5.13 0.74
C ILE A 54 5.43 -5.62 -0.39
N LEU A 55 5.06 -5.35 -1.64
CA LEU A 55 5.82 -5.80 -2.82
C LEU A 55 7.14 -5.04 -3.01
N ALA A 56 7.19 -3.77 -2.63
CA ALA A 56 8.39 -2.93 -2.72
C ALA A 56 9.35 -3.13 -1.55
N SER A 57 8.92 -3.77 -0.46
CA SER A 57 9.73 -3.98 0.74
C SER A 57 10.75 -5.11 0.50
N PRO A 58 12.06 -4.82 0.43
CA PRO A 58 13.07 -5.82 0.13
C PRO A 58 13.18 -6.92 1.20
N ASP A 59 12.85 -6.57 2.45
CA ASP A 59 12.96 -7.48 3.59
C ASP A 59 11.81 -8.50 3.67
N LEU A 60 10.66 -8.23 3.03
CA LEU A 60 9.49 -9.10 3.08
C LEU A 60 9.51 -10.20 2.00
N GLN A 61 10.17 -9.94 0.85
CA GLN A 61 10.33 -10.89 -0.27
C GLN A 61 9.01 -11.53 -0.76
N VAL A 62 7.88 -10.84 -0.58
CA VAL A 62 6.55 -11.34 -0.95
C VAL A 62 6.36 -11.27 -2.46
N GLN A 63 5.98 -12.38 -3.07
CA GLN A 63 5.62 -12.43 -4.49
C GLN A 63 4.17 -11.96 -4.71
N PRO A 64 3.84 -11.32 -5.85
CA PRO A 64 2.48 -10.83 -6.11
C PRO A 64 1.37 -11.86 -5.95
N HIS A 65 1.61 -13.12 -6.32
CA HIS A 65 0.64 -14.20 -6.21
C HIS A 65 0.35 -14.65 -4.77
N ASN A 66 1.13 -14.19 -3.78
CA ASN A 66 0.89 -14.44 -2.37
C ASN A 66 -0.09 -13.45 -1.73
N ILE A 67 -0.54 -12.43 -2.48
CA ILE A 67 -1.44 -11.38 -1.98
C ILE A 67 -2.85 -11.62 -2.51
N LEU A 68 -3.81 -11.71 -1.60
CA LEU A 68 -5.23 -11.74 -1.90
C LEU A 68 -5.90 -10.42 -1.47
N CYS A 69 -6.55 -9.74 -2.41
CA CYS A 69 -7.35 -8.54 -2.16
C CYS A 69 -8.80 -8.81 -2.55
N LEU A 70 -9.72 -8.62 -1.61
CA LEU A 70 -11.15 -8.85 -1.79
C LEU A 70 -11.93 -7.56 -1.59
N THR A 71 -12.96 -7.33 -2.40
CA THR A 71 -13.87 -6.20 -2.29
C THR A 71 -15.30 -6.61 -2.61
N PHE A 72 -16.26 -5.84 -2.11
CA PHE A 72 -17.62 -5.80 -2.63
C PHE A 72 -17.77 -4.61 -3.60
N THR A 73 -18.72 -4.69 -4.53
CA THR A 73 -19.03 -3.62 -5.51
C THR A 73 -20.24 -2.82 -5.10
#